data_AF-A0A6P2D3Q5-F1
#
_entry.id   AF-A0A6P2D3Q5-F1
#
_cell.length_a   1.000
_cell.length_b   1.000
_cell.length_c   1.000
_cell.angle_alpha   90.00
_cell.angle_beta   90.00
_cell.angle_gamma   90.00
#
_symmetry.space_group_name_H-M   'P 1'
#
loop_
_entity.id
_entity.type
_entity.pdbx_description
1 polymer ?
#
loop_
_entity_poly.entity_id
_entity_poly.type
_entity_poly.pdbx_seq_one_letter_code
_entity_poly.pdbx_strand_id
1 'polypeptide(L)'
;MYDSQAPWVELYHALMDYDGVDAYTDLLEMWPDRHPEELHWLATFADRGERRAAEADEDLCRLYAASRVTSILLLRFQTGRADGTDYTGPPISVDGYQLFHEALGFRVPEATPFHPFFHEIIRVQPATTAGAPIEVVNYQWPPLMLGDMMYCRAGCVVTGGADHVVQDVAEHSRLYWAFRRKHRPYEDQSHRWGGNSQWRTRLRRDYQSPNGFRYNVDGEVSLNEATGVIEGVEVPAVIELVRHRCLICTNINGFDLYPYSYTYTER
;
A
#
# COMPACT_ATOMS: atom_id res chain seq x y z
N MET A 1 12.92 16.33 -6.16
CA MET A 1 13.20 15.53 -4.96
C MET A 1 13.72 16.47 -3.88
N TYR A 2 13.25 16.33 -2.65
CA TYR A 2 13.81 17.03 -1.49
C TYR A 2 15.02 16.26 -0.96
N ASP A 3 15.97 16.96 -0.33
CA ASP A 3 17.19 16.34 0.20
C ASP A 3 16.88 15.29 1.28
N SER A 4 15.80 15.49 2.04
CA SER A 4 15.32 14.55 3.05
C SER A 4 14.90 13.18 2.50
N GLN A 5 14.71 13.05 1.19
CA GLN A 5 14.40 11.77 0.55
C GLN A 5 15.65 10.96 0.22
N ALA A 6 16.84 11.59 0.19
CA ALA A 6 18.05 10.98 -0.34
C ALA A 6 18.39 9.62 0.29
N PRO A 7 18.34 9.42 1.63
CA PRO A 7 18.65 8.13 2.24
C PRO A 7 17.78 6.98 1.71
N TRP A 8 16.47 7.22 1.53
CA TRP A 8 15.54 6.23 1.02
C TRP A 8 15.72 5.97 -0.48
N VAL A 9 16.04 7.01 -1.25
CA VAL A 9 16.33 6.88 -2.70
C VAL A 9 17.62 6.09 -2.92
N GLU A 10 18.65 6.37 -2.14
CA GLU A 10 19.91 5.62 -2.18
C GLU A 10 19.70 4.15 -1.80
N LEU A 11 18.95 3.87 -0.73
CA LEU A 11 18.60 2.50 -0.34
C LEU A 11 17.79 1.79 -1.44
N TYR A 12 16.83 2.47 -2.06
CA TYR A 12 16.06 1.93 -3.17
C TYR A 12 16.97 1.52 -4.33
N HIS A 13 17.92 2.37 -4.73
CA HIS A 13 18.86 2.06 -5.80
C HIS A 13 19.80 0.91 -5.41
N ALA A 14 20.34 0.92 -4.19
CA ALA A 14 21.19 -0.16 -3.68
C ALA A 14 20.47 -1.52 -3.74
N LEU A 15 19.19 -1.59 -3.38
CA LEU A 15 18.38 -2.81 -3.46
C LEU A 15 18.02 -3.21 -4.89
N MET A 16 17.86 -2.26 -5.80
CA MET A 16 17.61 -2.54 -7.21
C MET A 16 18.84 -3.14 -7.90
N ASP A 17 20.03 -2.71 -7.48
CA ASP A 17 21.31 -3.18 -8.02
C ASP A 17 21.89 -4.37 -7.23
N TYR A 18 21.21 -4.84 -6.17
CA TYR A 18 21.68 -5.91 -5.30
C TYR A 18 21.61 -7.29 -5.98
N ASP A 19 22.74 -7.99 -6.00
CA ASP A 19 22.92 -9.31 -6.61
C ASP A 19 23.32 -10.42 -5.61
N GLY A 20 23.30 -10.10 -4.30
CA GLY A 20 23.61 -11.05 -3.22
C GLY A 20 22.48 -12.04 -2.89
N VAL A 21 22.63 -12.75 -1.77
CA VAL A 21 21.77 -13.89 -1.40
C VAL A 21 20.66 -13.51 -0.40
N ASP A 22 20.92 -12.56 0.49
CA ASP A 22 19.98 -12.07 1.48
C ASP A 22 20.18 -10.58 1.76
N ALA A 23 19.31 -9.76 1.17
CA ALA A 23 19.36 -8.31 1.31
C ALA A 23 19.17 -7.85 2.75
N TYR A 24 18.54 -8.66 3.62
CA TYR A 24 18.40 -8.28 5.02
C TYR A 24 19.77 -8.20 5.70
N THR A 25 20.52 -9.30 5.75
CA THR A 25 21.83 -9.35 6.40
C THR A 25 22.85 -8.44 5.72
N ASP A 26 22.82 -8.35 4.38
CA ASP A 26 23.86 -7.63 3.64
C ASP A 26 23.67 -6.11 3.62
N LEU A 27 22.41 -5.63 3.62
CA LEU A 27 22.09 -4.21 3.44
C LEU A 27 21.19 -3.64 4.55
N LEU A 28 20.09 -4.32 4.88
CA LEU A 28 19.02 -3.73 5.68
C LEU A 28 19.25 -3.77 7.20
N GLU A 29 19.91 -4.82 7.71
CA GLU A 29 20.09 -5.04 9.15
C GLU A 29 20.79 -3.86 9.83
N MET A 30 21.88 -3.38 9.22
CA MET A 30 22.66 -2.25 9.74
C MET A 30 22.17 -0.88 9.26
N TRP A 31 21.16 -0.83 8.37
CA TRP A 31 20.71 0.44 7.79
C TRP A 31 20.10 1.39 8.83
N PRO A 32 19.20 0.94 9.73
CA PRO A 32 18.67 1.76 10.82
C PRO A 32 19.75 2.41 11.69
N ASP A 33 20.78 1.64 12.08
CA ASP A 33 21.89 2.14 12.91
C ASP A 33 22.74 3.20 12.22
N ARG A 34 22.82 3.15 10.88
CA ARG A 34 23.55 4.11 10.06
C ARG A 34 22.75 5.39 9.76
N HIS A 35 21.42 5.34 9.97
CA HIS A 35 20.50 6.44 9.65
C HIS A 35 19.58 6.77 10.83
N PRO A 36 20.12 7.06 12.03
CA PRO A 36 19.33 7.33 13.23
C PRO A 36 18.37 8.53 13.07
N GLU A 37 18.67 9.46 12.18
CA GLU A 37 17.80 10.57 11.81
C GLU A 37 16.49 10.13 11.15
N GLU A 38 16.50 9.01 10.40
CA GLU A 38 15.31 8.45 9.77
C GLU A 38 14.42 7.79 10.82
N LEU A 39 15.00 7.09 11.80
CA LEU A 39 14.28 6.51 12.93
C LEU A 39 13.62 7.60 13.76
N HIS A 40 14.38 8.65 14.08
CA HIS A 40 13.87 9.77 14.84
C HIS A 40 12.74 10.50 14.09
N TRP A 41 12.88 10.68 12.78
CA TRP A 41 11.85 11.27 11.94
C TRP A 41 10.59 10.40 11.88
N LEU A 42 10.70 9.10 11.63
CA LEU A 42 9.57 8.17 11.60
C LEU A 42 8.84 8.12 12.94
N ALA A 43 9.56 8.07 14.06
CA ALA A 43 8.97 8.12 15.39
C ALA A 43 8.21 9.45 15.61
N THR A 44 8.84 10.57 15.27
CA THR A 44 8.20 11.90 15.37
C THR A 44 6.98 12.01 14.47
N PHE A 45 7.03 11.39 13.28
CA PHE A 45 5.92 11.33 12.35
C PHE A 45 4.76 10.53 12.96
N ALA A 46 5.04 9.33 13.46
CA ALA A 46 4.06 8.44 14.08
C ALA A 46 3.33 9.13 15.26
N ASP A 47 4.06 9.83 16.12
CA ASP A 47 3.50 10.52 17.30
C ASP A 47 2.54 11.67 16.95
N ARG A 48 2.68 12.28 15.77
CA ARG A 48 1.76 13.34 15.31
C ARG A 48 0.36 12.79 15.03
N GLY A 49 0.27 11.51 14.66
CA GLY A 49 -0.95 10.86 14.18
C GLY A 49 -1.61 11.66 13.06
N GLU A 50 -2.94 11.63 13.03
CA GLU A 50 -3.73 12.37 12.03
C GLU A 50 -3.75 13.89 12.24
N ARG A 51 -3.30 14.40 13.40
CA ARG A 51 -3.60 15.78 13.89
C ARG A 51 -3.02 16.92 13.05
N ARG A 52 -2.36 16.67 11.93
CA ARG A 52 -2.00 17.71 10.96
C ARG A 52 -2.48 17.36 9.56
N ALA A 53 -3.53 18.06 9.12
CA ALA A 53 -3.94 18.23 7.73
C ALA A 53 -2.93 19.05 6.88
N ALA A 54 -1.71 19.25 7.39
CA ALA A 54 -0.62 19.94 6.74
C ALA A 54 0.68 19.29 7.20
N GLU A 55 0.85 18.01 6.91
CA GLU A 55 2.20 17.52 6.73
C GLU A 55 2.85 18.35 5.63
N ALA A 56 4.12 18.73 5.81
CA ALA A 56 4.83 19.36 4.72
C ALA A 56 4.80 18.37 3.55
N ASP A 57 4.49 18.84 2.33
CA ASP A 57 4.54 17.98 1.13
C ASP A 57 5.83 17.15 1.07
N GLU A 58 6.92 17.67 1.64
CA GLU A 58 8.19 16.98 1.85
C GLU A 58 8.10 15.71 2.70
N ASP A 59 7.41 15.71 3.85
CA ASP A 59 7.23 14.51 4.71
C ASP A 59 6.50 13.40 3.93
N LEU A 60 5.45 13.77 3.18
CA LEU A 60 4.70 12.82 2.33
C LEU A 60 5.54 12.28 1.17
N CYS A 61 6.40 13.11 0.58
CA CYS A 61 7.35 12.68 -0.45
C CYS A 61 8.45 11.77 0.12
N ARG A 62 8.91 12.04 1.34
CA ARG A 62 9.90 11.20 2.06
C ARG A 62 9.32 9.84 2.42
N LEU A 63 8.09 9.81 2.93
CA LEU A 63 7.34 8.57 3.15
C LEU A 63 7.12 7.78 1.86
N TYR A 64 6.86 8.47 0.75
CA TYR A 64 6.73 7.82 -0.55
C TYR A 64 8.07 7.23 -1.04
N ALA A 65 9.19 7.91 -0.79
CA ALA A 65 10.51 7.33 -1.09
C ALA A 65 10.76 6.05 -0.27
N ALA A 66 10.42 6.06 1.03
CA ALA A 66 10.46 4.86 1.87
C ALA A 66 9.52 3.76 1.35
N SER A 67 8.31 4.12 0.90
CA SER A 67 7.33 3.13 0.41
C SER A 67 7.76 2.45 -0.88
N ARG A 68 8.64 3.08 -1.67
CA ARG A 68 9.27 2.44 -2.84
C ARG A 68 10.25 1.34 -2.44
N VAL A 69 11.03 1.55 -1.36
CA VAL A 69 11.86 0.48 -0.76
C VAL A 69 10.97 -0.69 -0.36
N THR A 70 9.91 -0.43 0.39
CA THR A 70 8.93 -1.46 0.77
C THR A 70 8.35 -2.17 -0.46
N SER A 71 7.93 -1.40 -1.47
CA SER A 71 7.32 -1.94 -2.69
C SER A 71 8.22 -2.88 -3.47
N ILE A 72 9.54 -2.64 -3.52
CA ILE A 72 10.46 -3.55 -4.19
C ILE A 72 10.76 -4.81 -3.36
N LEU A 73 10.84 -4.70 -2.02
CA LEU A 73 10.97 -5.86 -1.14
C LEU A 73 9.77 -6.81 -1.31
N LEU A 74 8.55 -6.26 -1.39
CA LEU A 74 7.33 -7.03 -1.59
C LEU A 74 7.30 -7.84 -2.88
N LEU A 75 8.06 -7.47 -3.91
CA LEU A 75 8.11 -8.23 -5.16
C LEU A 75 8.60 -9.66 -4.92
N ARG A 76 9.46 -9.87 -3.92
CA ARG A 76 10.01 -11.19 -3.58
C ARG A 76 8.94 -12.19 -3.15
N PHE A 77 7.85 -11.69 -2.56
CA PHE A 77 6.73 -12.49 -2.04
C PHE A 77 5.60 -12.66 -3.06
N GLN A 78 5.75 -12.13 -4.27
CA GLN A 78 4.72 -12.13 -5.31
C GLN A 78 5.12 -13.04 -6.48
N THR A 79 4.10 -13.69 -7.06
CA THR A 79 4.21 -14.43 -8.31
C THR A 79 3.86 -13.54 -9.51
N GLY A 80 4.32 -13.91 -10.71
CA GLY A 80 4.07 -13.16 -11.95
C GLY A 80 5.24 -12.25 -12.35
N ARG A 81 4.94 -11.23 -13.17
CA ARG A 81 5.91 -10.27 -13.71
C ARG A 81 5.44 -8.85 -13.43
N ALA A 82 6.33 -8.01 -12.91
CA ALA A 82 6.10 -6.57 -12.76
C ALA A 82 6.74 -5.83 -13.94
N ASP A 83 6.06 -4.82 -14.49
CA ASP A 83 6.56 -4.01 -15.62
C ASP A 83 7.00 -4.83 -16.86
N GLY A 84 6.49 -6.06 -17.03
CA GLY A 84 6.93 -6.98 -18.10
C GLY A 84 8.35 -7.54 -17.92
N THR A 85 8.98 -7.31 -16.77
CA THR A 85 10.32 -7.79 -16.44
C THR A 85 10.27 -9.09 -15.64
N ASP A 86 11.34 -9.90 -15.74
CA ASP A 86 11.56 -11.08 -14.90
C ASP A 86 12.22 -10.73 -13.55
N TYR A 87 12.33 -9.45 -13.20
CA TYR A 87 12.93 -9.02 -11.95
C TYR A 87 12.10 -9.53 -10.76
N THR A 88 12.74 -10.32 -9.90
CA THR A 88 12.03 -10.97 -8.81
C THR A 88 11.85 -10.07 -7.59
N GLY A 89 12.50 -8.92 -7.53
CA GLY A 89 12.77 -8.22 -6.27
C GLY A 89 14.05 -8.76 -5.60
N PRO A 90 14.62 -7.98 -4.67
CA PRO A 90 15.81 -8.39 -3.92
C PRO A 90 15.50 -9.64 -3.08
N PRO A 91 16.42 -10.62 -2.99
CA PRO A 91 16.27 -11.77 -2.12
C PRO A 91 16.13 -11.35 -0.66
N ILE A 92 15.01 -11.69 -0.02
CA ILE A 92 14.73 -11.43 1.39
C ILE A 92 13.69 -12.43 1.89
N SER A 93 13.75 -12.80 3.17
CA SER A 93 12.72 -13.60 3.84
C SER A 93 11.59 -12.71 4.39
N VAL A 94 10.44 -13.30 4.74
CA VAL A 94 9.36 -12.55 5.42
C VAL A 94 9.84 -12.04 6.79
N ASP A 95 10.63 -12.84 7.50
CA ASP A 95 11.21 -12.45 8.79
C ASP A 95 12.18 -11.28 8.64
N GLY A 96 13.07 -11.30 7.64
CA GLY A 96 13.99 -10.18 7.36
C GLY A 96 13.25 -8.91 6.95
N TYR A 97 12.18 -9.04 6.16
CA TYR A 97 11.29 -7.93 5.85
C TYR A 97 10.66 -7.34 7.12
N GLN A 98 10.14 -8.19 8.01
CA GLN A 98 9.51 -7.73 9.25
C GLN A 98 10.54 -7.07 10.19
N LEU A 99 11.68 -7.72 10.44
CA LEU A 99 12.74 -7.21 11.32
C LEU A 99 13.24 -5.83 10.88
N PHE A 100 13.41 -5.63 9.57
CA PHE A 100 13.82 -4.32 9.04
C PHE A 100 12.80 -3.22 9.37
N HIS A 101 11.51 -3.46 9.16
CA HIS A 101 10.48 -2.46 9.44
C HIS A 101 10.26 -2.27 10.94
N GLU A 102 10.34 -3.33 11.75
CA GLU A 102 10.27 -3.20 13.22
C GLU A 102 11.43 -2.37 13.77
N ALA A 103 12.65 -2.53 13.24
CA ALA A 103 13.81 -1.70 13.59
C ALA A 103 13.62 -0.22 13.24
N LEU A 104 12.78 0.08 12.24
CA LEU A 104 12.39 1.45 11.87
C LEU A 104 11.21 2.00 12.70
N GLY A 105 10.66 1.20 13.64
CA GLY A 105 9.56 1.58 14.52
C GLY A 105 8.16 1.28 13.96
N PHE A 106 8.05 0.54 12.86
CA PHE A 106 6.74 0.06 12.39
C PHE A 106 6.23 -1.06 13.29
N ARG A 107 4.90 -1.16 13.43
CA ARG A 107 4.24 -2.25 14.12
C ARG A 107 3.60 -3.19 13.12
N VAL A 108 3.70 -4.50 13.39
CA VAL A 108 2.89 -5.52 12.74
C VAL A 108 1.70 -5.83 13.64
N PRO A 109 0.46 -5.40 13.30
CA PRO A 109 -0.71 -5.75 14.09
C PRO A 109 -0.96 -7.26 14.04
N GLU A 110 -1.56 -7.78 15.11
CA GLU A 110 -2.00 -9.18 15.17
C GLU A 110 -2.99 -9.51 14.04
N ALA A 111 -3.13 -10.79 13.72
CA ALA A 111 -4.08 -11.26 12.73
C ALA A 111 -5.49 -10.77 13.07
N THR A 112 -6.11 -10.06 12.13
CA THR A 112 -7.48 -9.55 12.25
C THR A 112 -8.37 -10.26 11.23
N PRO A 113 -9.69 -10.32 11.45
CA PRO A 113 -10.62 -10.64 10.39
C PRO A 113 -10.34 -9.80 9.14
N PHE A 114 -10.69 -10.33 7.96
CA PHE A 114 -10.47 -9.57 6.73
C PHE A 114 -11.12 -8.18 6.85
N HIS A 115 -10.35 -7.19 6.45
CA HIS A 115 -10.77 -5.80 6.44
C HIS A 115 -9.94 -5.03 5.42
N PRO A 116 -10.54 -4.23 4.52
CA PRO A 116 -9.81 -3.51 3.48
C PRO A 116 -8.72 -2.60 4.01
N PHE A 117 -8.89 -2.03 5.20
CA PHE A 117 -7.88 -1.20 5.85
C PHE A 117 -6.55 -1.94 6.06
N PHE A 118 -6.58 -3.18 6.53
CA PHE A 118 -5.38 -3.96 6.85
C PHE A 118 -4.91 -4.85 5.69
N HIS A 119 -5.78 -5.15 4.72
CA HIS A 119 -5.59 -6.24 3.79
C HIS A 119 -5.69 -5.80 2.32
N GLU A 120 -4.72 -6.24 1.52
CA GLU A 120 -4.70 -6.19 0.06
C GLU A 120 -4.97 -7.61 -0.46
N ILE A 121 -6.02 -7.78 -1.27
CA ILE A 121 -6.34 -9.08 -1.87
C ILE A 121 -5.37 -9.36 -3.02
N ILE A 122 -4.60 -10.44 -2.90
CA ILE A 122 -3.66 -10.92 -3.91
C ILE A 122 -4.26 -12.05 -4.73
N ARG A 123 -5.09 -12.88 -4.09
CA ARG A 123 -5.76 -14.02 -4.71
C ARG A 123 -7.05 -14.35 -3.98
N VAL A 124 -8.05 -14.81 -4.71
CA VAL A 124 -9.34 -15.26 -4.21
C VAL A 124 -9.47 -16.77 -4.46
N GLN A 125 -9.86 -17.50 -3.42
CA GLN A 125 -10.35 -18.87 -3.50
C GLN A 125 -11.87 -18.79 -3.40
N PRO A 126 -12.63 -18.90 -4.51
CA PRO A 126 -14.07 -18.71 -4.46
C PRO A 126 -14.74 -19.68 -3.48
N ALA A 127 -15.59 -19.14 -2.61
CA ALA A 127 -16.45 -19.97 -1.77
C ALA A 127 -17.59 -20.57 -2.60
N THR A 128 -18.10 -21.72 -2.16
CA THR A 128 -19.25 -22.38 -2.81
C THR A 128 -20.55 -21.60 -2.64
N THR A 129 -20.66 -20.81 -1.56
CA THR A 129 -21.86 -20.04 -1.21
C THR A 129 -21.65 -18.58 -1.59
N ALA A 130 -22.57 -18.00 -2.37
CA ALA A 130 -22.45 -16.63 -2.87
C ALA A 130 -22.37 -15.56 -1.75
N GLY A 131 -23.08 -15.77 -0.64
CA GLY A 131 -23.06 -14.88 0.53
C GLY A 131 -22.04 -15.25 1.61
N ALA A 132 -21.06 -16.11 1.33
CA ALA A 132 -20.00 -16.41 2.30
C ALA A 132 -19.13 -15.15 2.54
N PRO A 133 -18.86 -14.77 3.80
CA PRO A 133 -18.04 -13.59 4.09
C PRO A 133 -16.61 -13.77 3.58
N ILE A 134 -15.89 -12.65 3.44
CA ILE A 134 -14.46 -12.70 3.11
C ILE A 134 -13.68 -13.12 4.34
N GLU A 135 -12.85 -14.15 4.20
CA GLU A 135 -11.94 -14.63 5.25
C GLU A 135 -10.51 -14.74 4.71
N VAL A 136 -9.52 -14.40 5.55
CA VAL A 136 -8.10 -14.56 5.19
C VAL A 136 -7.73 -16.04 5.31
N VAL A 137 -7.22 -16.61 4.23
CA VAL A 137 -6.71 -18.00 4.17
C VAL A 137 -5.23 -18.03 4.50
N ASN A 138 -4.46 -17.09 3.95
CA ASN A 138 -3.02 -16.99 4.19
C ASN A 138 -2.50 -15.56 3.96
N TYR A 139 -1.42 -15.21 4.65
CA TYR A 139 -0.65 -14.00 4.42
C TYR A 139 0.60 -14.30 3.57
N GLN A 140 0.85 -13.46 2.57
CA GLN A 140 2.09 -13.47 1.78
C GLN A 140 3.13 -12.52 2.38
N TRP A 141 2.68 -11.44 3.01
CA TRP A 141 3.48 -10.52 3.81
C TRP A 141 2.60 -9.86 4.88
N PRO A 142 3.17 -9.47 6.03
CA PRO A 142 2.42 -8.84 7.10
C PRO A 142 2.06 -7.38 6.80
N PRO A 143 1.01 -6.84 7.44
CA PRO A 143 0.73 -5.41 7.42
C PRO A 143 1.75 -4.62 8.25
N LEU A 144 1.94 -3.34 7.91
CA LEU A 144 2.81 -2.41 8.61
C LEU A 144 2.02 -1.15 8.99
N MET A 145 2.05 -0.84 10.30
CA MET A 145 1.49 0.39 10.88
C MET A 145 2.61 1.33 11.32
N LEU A 146 2.50 2.62 10.98
CA LEU A 146 3.34 3.68 11.53
C LEU A 146 2.47 4.53 12.47
N GLY A 147 2.61 4.31 13.78
CA GLY A 147 1.62 4.81 14.74
C GLY A 147 0.23 4.24 14.44
N ASP A 148 -0.73 5.10 14.14
CA ASP A 148 -2.10 4.76 13.72
C ASP A 148 -2.31 4.78 12.19
N MET A 149 -1.26 5.09 11.42
CA MET A 149 -1.30 5.14 9.96
C MET A 149 -1.05 3.75 9.35
N MET A 150 -1.89 3.33 8.41
CA MET A 150 -1.63 2.17 7.57
C MET A 150 -0.54 2.52 6.55
N TYR A 151 0.66 1.98 6.76
CA TYR A 151 1.78 2.21 5.86
C TYR A 151 1.81 1.19 4.71
N CYS A 152 1.64 -0.08 5.03
CA CYS A 152 1.56 -1.15 4.05
C CYS A 152 0.51 -2.18 4.46
N ARG A 153 -0.43 -2.47 3.56
CA ARG A 153 -1.44 -3.52 3.80
C ARG A 153 -0.80 -4.90 3.64
N ALA A 154 -1.29 -5.86 4.41
CA ALA A 154 -0.91 -7.26 4.29
C ALA A 154 -1.39 -7.82 2.95
N GLY A 155 -0.55 -8.57 2.25
CA GLY A 155 -0.94 -9.26 1.03
C GLY A 155 -1.60 -10.58 1.41
N CYS A 156 -2.86 -10.77 1.06
CA CYS A 156 -3.63 -11.93 1.49
C CYS A 156 -4.15 -12.77 0.32
N VAL A 157 -4.16 -14.08 0.55
CA VAL A 157 -5.06 -15.00 -0.13
C VAL A 157 -6.34 -15.06 0.70
N VAL A 158 -7.49 -14.83 0.08
CA VAL A 158 -8.79 -14.83 0.77
C VAL A 158 -9.71 -15.88 0.19
N THR A 159 -10.70 -16.30 0.97
CA THR A 159 -11.90 -16.98 0.49
C THR A 159 -13.09 -16.05 0.64
N GLY A 160 -14.12 -16.20 -0.18
CA GLY A 160 -15.34 -15.40 -0.10
C GLY A 160 -16.32 -15.71 -1.21
N GLY A 161 -17.58 -15.42 -0.96
CA GLY A 161 -18.66 -15.60 -1.92
C GLY A 161 -18.76 -14.44 -2.91
N ALA A 162 -19.35 -14.71 -4.08
CA ALA A 162 -19.46 -13.76 -5.19
C ALA A 162 -20.26 -12.47 -4.87
N ASP A 163 -21.06 -12.47 -3.80
CA ASP A 163 -21.78 -11.27 -3.34
C ASP A 163 -20.83 -10.28 -2.64
N HIS A 164 -19.65 -10.74 -2.21
CA HIS A 164 -18.68 -9.95 -1.44
C HIS A 164 -17.32 -9.83 -2.13
N VAL A 165 -16.94 -10.78 -2.99
CA VAL A 165 -15.71 -10.73 -3.76
C VAL A 165 -15.85 -11.57 -5.04
N VAL A 166 -15.66 -10.93 -6.19
CA VAL A 166 -15.64 -11.59 -7.49
C VAL A 166 -14.19 -11.82 -7.88
N GLN A 167 -13.76 -13.09 -7.92
CA GLN A 167 -12.36 -13.46 -8.17
C GLN A 167 -11.74 -12.73 -9.36
N ASP A 168 -12.41 -12.76 -10.52
CA ASP A 168 -11.90 -12.15 -11.74
C ASP A 168 -11.70 -10.63 -11.60
N VAL A 169 -12.60 -9.95 -10.87
CA VAL A 169 -12.47 -8.51 -10.61
C VAL A 169 -11.35 -8.23 -9.61
N ALA A 170 -11.34 -8.92 -8.47
CA ALA A 170 -10.39 -8.67 -7.39
C ALA A 170 -8.93 -8.96 -7.79
N GLU A 171 -8.70 -9.95 -8.65
CA GLU A 171 -7.37 -10.34 -9.13
C GLU A 171 -6.87 -9.48 -10.32
N HIS A 172 -7.77 -8.89 -11.11
CA HIS A 172 -7.38 -8.17 -12.35
C HIS A 172 -7.64 -6.66 -12.33
N SER A 173 -8.42 -6.15 -11.38
CA SER A 173 -8.66 -4.71 -11.24
C SER A 173 -7.34 -3.96 -11.07
N ARG A 174 -7.25 -2.71 -11.55
CA ARG A 174 -6.06 -1.88 -11.35
C ARG A 174 -5.91 -1.51 -9.87
N LEU A 175 -4.72 -1.72 -9.31
CA LEU A 175 -4.39 -1.31 -7.96
C LEU A 175 -3.84 0.13 -7.96
N TYR A 176 -4.61 1.05 -7.38
CA TYR A 176 -4.21 2.44 -7.27
C TYR A 176 -3.28 2.67 -6.06
N TRP A 177 -2.53 3.79 -6.12
CA TRP A 177 -1.51 4.19 -5.14
C TRP A 177 -0.41 3.15 -4.93
N ALA A 178 -0.17 2.29 -5.93
CA ALA A 178 0.84 1.25 -5.86
C ALA A 178 1.94 1.49 -6.90
N PHE A 179 3.18 1.60 -6.42
CA PHE A 179 4.35 1.80 -7.26
C PHE A 179 4.67 0.56 -8.11
N ARG A 180 4.75 -0.64 -7.51
CA ARG A 180 4.98 -1.89 -8.25
C ARG A 180 4.25 -3.07 -7.64
N ARG A 181 3.69 -3.93 -8.49
CA ARG A 181 3.11 -5.24 -8.16
C ARG A 181 3.31 -6.23 -9.30
N LYS A 182 3.37 -7.54 -9.02
CA LYS A 182 3.49 -8.58 -10.07
C LYS A 182 2.17 -9.26 -10.44
N HIS A 183 1.21 -9.22 -9.53
CA HIS A 183 0.03 -10.09 -9.59
C HIS A 183 -1.15 -9.47 -10.35
N ARG A 184 -1.11 -8.16 -10.64
CA ARG A 184 -2.21 -7.40 -11.25
C ARG A 184 -1.72 -6.07 -11.85
N PRO A 185 -2.51 -5.40 -12.71
CA PRO A 185 -2.23 -4.02 -13.11
C PRO A 185 -2.19 -3.09 -11.90
N TYR A 186 -1.30 -2.10 -11.93
CA TYR A 186 -1.15 -1.11 -10.86
C TYR A 186 -0.89 0.28 -11.44
N GLU A 187 -1.19 1.30 -10.65
CA GLU A 187 -0.92 2.69 -10.99
C GLU A 187 -0.71 3.53 -9.74
N ASP A 188 0.35 4.31 -9.74
CA ASP A 188 0.48 5.47 -8.90
C ASP A 188 0.71 6.71 -9.75
N GLN A 189 0.61 7.88 -9.12
CA GLN A 189 0.79 9.14 -9.83
C GLN A 189 2.20 9.29 -10.40
N SER A 190 3.21 8.59 -9.84
CA SER A 190 4.62 8.74 -10.21
C SER A 190 4.92 8.26 -11.63
N HIS A 191 4.19 7.26 -12.14
CA HIS A 191 4.42 6.67 -13.46
C HIS A 191 4.21 7.66 -14.63
N ARG A 192 3.50 8.76 -14.39
CA ARG A 192 3.24 9.79 -15.40
C ARG A 192 4.27 10.93 -15.41
N TRP A 193 5.33 10.85 -14.59
CA TRP A 193 6.34 11.91 -14.45
C TRP A 193 7.75 11.47 -14.89
N GLY A 194 8.58 12.44 -15.29
CA GLY A 194 10.01 12.22 -15.55
C GLY A 194 10.83 11.96 -14.28
N GLY A 195 12.03 11.38 -14.41
CA GLY A 195 12.82 10.76 -13.31
C GLY A 195 12.83 11.49 -11.97
N ASN A 196 13.24 12.76 -11.91
CA ASN A 196 13.32 13.52 -10.65
C ASN A 196 11.95 13.99 -10.13
N SER A 197 10.96 14.09 -11.00
CA SER A 197 9.60 14.53 -10.66
C SER A 197 8.79 13.41 -10.02
N GLN A 198 9.12 12.14 -10.30
CA GLN A 198 8.45 10.99 -9.70
C GLN A 198 8.59 10.94 -8.17
N TRP A 199 9.73 11.39 -7.65
CA TRP A 199 9.98 11.45 -6.21
C TRP A 199 9.15 12.53 -5.50
N ARG A 200 8.47 13.43 -6.22
CA ARG A 200 7.53 14.39 -5.62
C ARG A 200 6.11 13.81 -5.45
N THR A 201 5.94 12.51 -5.70
CA THR A 201 4.68 11.82 -5.41
C THR A 201 4.48 11.75 -3.90
N ARG A 202 3.26 12.06 -3.45
CA ARG A 202 2.87 12.00 -2.04
C ARG A 202 2.39 10.60 -1.68
N LEU A 203 2.81 10.06 -0.54
CA LEU A 203 2.26 8.81 -0.04
C LEU A 203 0.80 9.03 0.37
N ARG A 204 -0.08 8.10 0.01
CA ARG A 204 -1.45 8.07 0.54
C ARG A 204 -1.43 7.70 2.02
N ARG A 205 -2.17 8.44 2.84
CA ARG A 205 -2.36 8.14 4.26
C ARG A 205 -3.77 7.62 4.54
N ASP A 206 -3.84 6.45 5.16
CA ASP A 206 -5.06 5.90 5.76
C ASP A 206 -4.82 5.78 7.28
N TYR A 207 -5.79 6.13 8.11
CA TYR A 207 -5.68 6.09 9.57
C TYR A 207 -6.74 5.21 10.23
N GLN A 208 -6.31 4.46 11.24
CA GLN A 208 -7.19 3.82 12.20
C GLN A 208 -7.50 4.80 13.32
N SER A 209 -8.75 4.82 13.77
CA SER A 209 -9.17 5.62 14.94
C SER A 209 -10.08 4.78 15.85
N PRO A 210 -10.34 5.22 17.09
CA PRO A 210 -11.33 4.57 17.95
C PRO A 210 -12.74 4.51 17.36
N ASN A 211 -13.05 5.36 16.37
CA ASN A 211 -14.38 5.50 15.77
C ASN A 211 -14.46 4.93 14.35
N GLY A 212 -13.52 4.08 13.96
CA GLY A 212 -13.47 3.46 12.64
C GLY A 212 -12.24 3.89 11.82
N PHE A 213 -12.36 3.81 10.49
CA PHE A 213 -11.24 3.93 9.57
C PHE A 213 -11.40 5.14 8.63
N ARG A 214 -10.29 5.83 8.38
CA ARG A 214 -10.24 6.99 7.48
C ARG A 214 -9.30 6.68 6.33
N TYR A 215 -9.79 6.83 5.11
CA TYR A 215 -9.06 6.47 3.90
C TYR A 215 -8.70 7.72 3.08
N ASN A 216 -7.46 7.75 2.59
CA ASN A 216 -6.89 8.80 1.76
C ASN A 216 -7.12 10.19 2.34
N VAL A 217 -6.68 10.44 3.58
CA VAL A 217 -7.05 11.65 4.35
C VAL A 217 -6.58 12.97 3.72
N ASP A 218 -5.65 12.90 2.76
CA ASP A 218 -5.13 14.03 1.98
C ASP A 218 -5.95 14.36 0.72
N GLY A 219 -6.99 13.58 0.43
CA GLY A 219 -7.90 13.89 -0.67
C GLY A 219 -8.77 15.11 -0.37
N GLU A 220 -9.30 15.71 -1.43
CA GLU A 220 -10.01 16.99 -1.39
C GLU A 220 -11.54 16.81 -1.29
N VAL A 221 -12.05 15.64 -1.71
CA VAL A 221 -13.49 15.40 -1.90
C VAL A 221 -13.95 14.24 -1.03
N SER A 222 -14.78 14.51 -0.03
CA SER A 222 -15.36 13.48 0.83
C SER A 222 -16.49 12.72 0.13
N LEU A 223 -16.43 11.39 0.18
CA LEU A 223 -17.49 10.49 -0.33
C LEU A 223 -18.58 10.19 0.71
N ASN A 224 -18.44 10.63 1.96
CA ASN A 224 -19.38 10.28 3.03
C ASN A 224 -20.82 10.75 2.79
N GLU A 225 -21.00 11.83 2.04
CA GLU A 225 -22.32 12.42 1.71
C GLU A 225 -22.63 12.33 0.19
N ALA A 226 -21.74 11.70 -0.58
CA ALA A 226 -21.91 11.57 -2.02
C ALA A 226 -23.04 10.59 -2.37
N THR A 227 -23.82 10.91 -3.41
CA THR A 227 -24.88 10.05 -3.93
C THR A 227 -24.91 10.08 -5.46
N GLY A 228 -25.47 9.04 -6.08
CA GLY A 228 -25.58 8.92 -7.53
C GLY A 228 -24.25 8.55 -8.20
N VAL A 229 -23.88 9.32 -9.23
CA VAL A 229 -22.77 9.00 -10.14
C VAL A 229 -21.72 10.12 -10.09
N ILE A 230 -20.46 9.74 -9.96
CA ILE A 230 -19.29 10.62 -10.04
C ILE A 230 -18.46 10.17 -11.25
N GLU A 231 -18.21 11.08 -12.20
CA GLU A 231 -17.39 10.81 -13.39
C GLU A 231 -17.84 9.56 -14.18
N GLY A 232 -19.15 9.29 -14.20
CA GLY A 232 -19.71 8.12 -14.89
C GLY A 232 -19.70 6.82 -14.07
N VAL A 233 -19.25 6.87 -12.81
CA VAL A 233 -19.18 5.73 -11.90
C VAL A 233 -20.11 5.91 -10.70
N GLU A 234 -20.90 4.88 -10.38
CA GLU A 234 -21.75 4.87 -9.19
C GLU A 234 -20.90 5.04 -7.90
N VAL A 235 -21.35 5.90 -6.99
CA VAL A 235 -20.64 6.23 -5.74
C VAL A 235 -20.17 4.99 -4.95
N PRO A 236 -20.96 3.91 -4.79
CA PRO A 236 -20.48 2.70 -4.12
C PRO A 236 -19.19 2.10 -4.70
N ALA A 237 -18.99 2.15 -6.02
CA ALA A 237 -17.78 1.65 -6.65
C ALA A 237 -16.59 2.62 -6.44
N VAL A 238 -16.85 3.92 -6.35
CA VAL A 238 -15.81 4.91 -5.97
C VAL A 238 -15.37 4.70 -4.52
N ILE A 239 -16.32 4.42 -3.61
CA ILE A 239 -16.02 4.05 -2.22
C ILE A 239 -15.21 2.75 -2.18
N GLU A 240 -15.57 1.75 -2.98
CA GLU A 240 -14.82 0.51 -3.12
C GLU A 240 -13.36 0.76 -3.54
N LEU A 241 -13.14 1.57 -4.58
CA LEU A 241 -11.81 2.01 -5.02
C LEU A 241 -11.02 2.68 -3.89
N VAL A 242 -11.63 3.58 -3.14
CA VAL A 242 -10.95 4.26 -2.04
C VAL A 242 -10.62 3.26 -0.92
N ARG A 243 -11.57 2.41 -0.51
CA ARG A 243 -11.37 1.44 0.58
C ARG A 243 -10.36 0.36 0.21
N HIS A 244 -10.50 -0.30 -0.93
CA HIS A 244 -9.67 -1.45 -1.36
C HIS A 244 -8.46 -1.06 -2.20
N ARG A 245 -8.32 0.23 -2.55
CA ARG A 245 -7.42 0.75 -3.59
C ARG A 245 -7.71 0.19 -4.99
N CYS A 246 -8.85 -0.48 -5.16
CA CYS A 246 -9.26 -1.16 -6.37
C CYS A 246 -10.71 -1.65 -6.28
N LEU A 247 -11.19 -2.29 -7.34
CA LEU A 247 -12.48 -2.99 -7.35
C LEU A 247 -12.27 -4.46 -7.01
N ILE A 248 -13.20 -5.04 -6.25
CA ILE A 248 -13.24 -6.46 -5.87
C ILE A 248 -14.58 -7.12 -6.22
N CYS A 249 -15.64 -6.34 -6.42
CA CYS A 249 -16.98 -6.78 -6.84
C CYS A 249 -17.39 -6.12 -8.15
N THR A 250 -17.21 -4.81 -8.27
CA THR A 250 -17.73 -4.05 -9.40
C THR A 250 -16.81 -4.17 -10.60
N ASN A 251 -17.32 -4.60 -11.75
CA ASN A 251 -16.57 -4.55 -13.01
C ASN A 251 -16.90 -3.28 -13.79
N ILE A 252 -15.94 -2.35 -13.84
CA ILE A 252 -16.03 -1.10 -14.59
C ILE A 252 -15.00 -1.16 -15.72
N ASN A 253 -15.32 -1.88 -16.79
CA ASN A 253 -14.47 -1.98 -17.97
C ASN A 253 -14.39 -0.64 -18.70
N GLY A 254 -13.18 -0.20 -19.08
CA GLY A 254 -12.96 0.88 -20.05
C GLY A 254 -12.94 2.31 -19.50
N PHE A 255 -13.02 2.51 -18.18
CA PHE A 255 -12.88 3.82 -17.56
C PHE A 255 -11.50 4.01 -16.95
N ASP A 256 -10.86 5.15 -17.22
CA ASP A 256 -9.73 5.63 -16.42
C ASP A 256 -10.29 6.20 -15.11
N LEU A 257 -10.11 5.48 -14.01
CA LEU A 257 -10.62 5.88 -12.70
C LEU A 257 -9.52 6.70 -12.02
N TYR A 258 -9.82 7.94 -11.62
CA TYR A 258 -8.85 8.85 -10.97
C TYR A 258 -9.18 9.04 -9.49
N PRO A 259 -9.09 8.00 -8.62
CA PRO A 259 -9.64 8.07 -7.27
C PRO A 259 -8.82 8.91 -6.27
N TYR A 260 -7.75 9.56 -6.74
CA TYR A 260 -6.72 10.19 -5.91
C TYR A 260 -7.22 11.38 -5.07
N SER A 261 -8.28 12.06 -5.51
CA SER A 261 -8.86 13.22 -4.82
C SER A 261 -9.93 12.84 -3.80
N TYR A 262 -10.36 11.58 -3.74
CA TYR A 262 -11.48 11.18 -2.88
C TYR A 262 -11.03 10.69 -1.51
N THR A 263 -11.80 11.05 -0.48
CA THR A 263 -11.64 10.56 0.90
C THR A 263 -12.89 9.79 1.32
N TYR A 264 -12.73 8.86 2.26
CA TYR A 264 -13.86 8.13 2.83
C TYR A 264 -13.61 7.82 4.30
N THR A 265 -14.63 8.03 5.14
CA THR A 265 -14.64 7.61 6.54
C THR A 265 -15.62 6.47 6.75
N GLU A 266 -15.13 5.33 7.19
CA GLU A 266 -15.90 4.17 7.61
C GLU A 266 -16.08 4.23 9.13
N ARG A 267 -17.34 4.23 9.59
CA ARG A 267 -17.71 4.31 11.01
C ARG A 267 -18.29 3.00 11.50
#